data_AF-A0A835LI68-F1
#
_entry.id   AF-A0A835LI68-F1
#
_cell.length_a   1.000
_cell.length_b   1.000
_cell.length_c   1.000
_cell.angle_alpha   90.00
_cell.angle_beta   90.00
_cell.angle_gamma   90.00
#
_symmetry.space_group_name_H-M   'P 1'
#
loop_
_entity.id
_entity.type
_entity.pdbx_description
1 polymer ?
#
loop_
_entity_poly.entity_id
_entity_poly.type
_entity_poly.pdbx_seq_one_letter_code
_entity_poly.pdbx_strand_id
1 'polypeptide(L)'
;MRHGAGRLMKKYLMRVCGYCHEVHIGQIGHKAQNCGAFKHQQRNGQHGWQAVVIDDLIPPRYVWYVPDVEGHIHVPPEAFIVVDE
;
A
#
# COMPACT_ATOMS: atom_id res chain seq x y z
N MET A 1 10.16 -5.04 8.36
CA MET A 1 9.83 -4.80 6.94
C MET A 1 10.05 -3.35 6.51
N ARG A 2 9.49 -2.34 7.19
CA ARG A 2 9.64 -0.91 6.84
C ARG A 2 11.06 -0.41 6.62
N HIS A 3 11.98 -0.77 7.52
CA HIS A 3 13.37 -0.34 7.39
C HIS A 3 14.03 -0.83 6.09
N GLY A 4 13.76 -2.08 5.70
CA GLY A 4 14.27 -2.66 4.46
C GLY A 4 13.70 -1.97 3.22
N ALA A 5 12.38 -1.76 3.17
CA ALA A 5 11.72 -1.04 2.08
C ALA A 5 12.22 0.41 1.97
N GLY A 6 12.41 1.11 3.10
CA GLY A 6 12.99 2.45 3.12
C GLY A 6 14.41 2.50 2.55
N ARG A 7 15.23 1.47 2.77
CA ARG A 7 16.56 1.37 2.14
C ARG A 7 16.47 1.16 0.63
N LEU A 8 15.50 0.38 0.16
CA LEU A 8 15.27 0.16 -1.28
C LEU A 8 14.77 1.44 -1.98
N MET A 9 13.82 2.16 -1.37
CA MET A 9 13.32 3.44 -1.89
C MET A 9 14.41 4.51 -2.00
N LYS A 10 15.44 4.47 -1.13
CA LYS A 10 16.61 5.36 -1.23
C LYS A 10 17.56 4.96 -2.36
N LYS A 11 17.62 3.67 -2.71
CA LYS A 11 18.55 3.12 -3.70
C LYS A 11 17.97 3.13 -5.12
N TYR A 12 16.68 2.91 -5.25
CA TYR A 12 15.98 2.81 -6.52
C TYR A 12 14.88 3.85 -6.58
N LEU A 13 14.80 4.55 -7.71
CA LEU A 13 13.67 5.41 -8.00
C LEU A 13 12.48 4.50 -8.30
N MET A 14 11.37 4.79 -7.65
CA MET A 14 10.17 3.95 -7.70
C MET A 14 8.96 4.85 -7.91
N ARG A 15 8.00 4.34 -8.65
CA ARG A 15 6.69 4.96 -8.88
C ARG A 15 5.60 3.96 -8.50
N VAL A 16 4.49 4.46 -7.99
CA VAL A 16 3.31 3.64 -7.74
C VAL A 16 2.14 4.22 -8.53
N CYS A 17 1.20 3.36 -8.90
CA CYS A 17 -0.06 3.83 -9.48
C CYS A 17 -0.97 4.30 -8.35
N GLY A 18 -1.52 5.51 -8.43
CA GLY A 18 -2.48 6.01 -7.45
C GLY A 18 -3.88 5.40 -7.49
N TYR A 19 -4.10 4.42 -8.38
CA TYR A 19 -5.41 3.80 -8.59
C TYR A 19 -5.40 2.28 -8.38
N CYS A 20 -4.28 1.62 -8.66
CA CYS A 20 -4.11 0.18 -8.43
C CYS A 20 -2.79 -0.07 -7.69
N HIS A 21 -2.65 -1.25 -7.09
CA HIS A 21 -1.48 -1.61 -6.28
C HIS A 21 -0.20 -1.91 -7.10
N GLU A 22 -0.06 -1.34 -8.30
CA GLU A 22 1.10 -1.58 -9.16
C GLU A 22 2.27 -0.68 -8.78
N VAL A 23 3.46 -1.29 -8.71
CA VAL A 23 4.72 -0.62 -8.39
C VAL A 23 5.68 -0.76 -9.57
N HIS A 24 6.23 0.35 -10.00
CA HIS A 24 7.25 0.42 -11.03
C HIS A 24 8.61 0.84 -10.45
N ILE A 25 9.68 0.14 -10.83
CA ILE A 25 11.05 0.49 -10.45
C ILE A 25 11.69 1.23 -11.63
N GLY A 26 11.84 2.55 -11.49
CA GLY A 26 12.36 3.45 -12.51
C GLY A 26 11.90 4.89 -12.28
N GLN A 27 12.55 5.85 -12.96
CA GLN A 27 12.18 7.27 -12.90
C GLN A 27 10.80 7.57 -13.50
N ILE A 28 10.49 6.86 -14.57
CA ILE A 28 9.32 7.07 -15.43
C ILE A 28 8.57 5.75 -15.48
N GLY A 29 7.31 5.76 -15.06
CA GLY A 29 6.45 4.58 -15.15
C GLY A 29 6.16 4.18 -16.60
N HIS A 30 5.81 2.91 -16.81
CA HIS A 30 5.52 2.40 -18.14
C HIS A 30 4.16 2.89 -18.67
N LYS A 31 3.95 2.76 -19.99
CA LYS A 31 2.72 3.15 -20.71
C LYS A 31 1.76 1.98 -20.98
N ALA A 32 1.93 0.85 -20.29
CA ALA A 32 1.04 -0.28 -20.52
C ALA A 32 -0.38 0.08 -20.04
N GLN A 33 -1.37 -0.37 -20.80
CA GLN A 33 -2.78 -0.02 -20.61
C GLN A 33 -3.53 -1.11 -19.83
N ASN A 34 -2.89 -1.64 -18.79
CA ASN A 34 -3.34 -2.78 -18.00
C ASN A 34 -3.63 -2.41 -16.54
N CYS A 35 -3.93 -1.14 -16.24
CA CYS A 35 -4.26 -0.71 -14.89
C CYS A 35 -5.47 -1.49 -14.36
N GLY A 36 -5.27 -2.22 -13.25
CA GLY A 36 -6.30 -3.06 -12.63
C GLY A 36 -7.32 -2.32 -11.76
N ALA A 37 -7.30 -0.99 -11.76
CA ALA A 37 -8.19 -0.18 -10.94
C ALA A 37 -9.64 -0.17 -11.45
N PHE A 38 -10.61 0.00 -10.55
CA PHE A 38 -12.00 0.22 -10.96
C PHE A 38 -12.12 1.39 -11.94
N LYS A 39 -12.98 1.23 -12.96
CA LYS A 39 -13.20 2.21 -14.04
C LYS A 39 -11.92 2.63 -14.79
N HIS A 40 -10.88 1.79 -14.85
CA HIS A 40 -9.65 2.07 -15.62
C HIS A 40 -9.90 2.41 -17.10
N GLN A 41 -11.01 1.93 -17.69
CA GLN A 41 -11.42 2.25 -19.06
C GLN A 41 -11.57 3.76 -19.30
N GLN A 42 -11.99 4.54 -18.29
CA GLN A 42 -12.09 6.01 -18.39
C GLN A 42 -10.72 6.70 -18.56
N ARG A 43 -9.63 5.99 -18.22
CA ARG A 43 -8.24 6.42 -18.41
C ARG A 43 -7.54 5.63 -19.52
N ASN A 44 -8.30 4.93 -20.36
CA ASN A 44 -7.76 4.04 -21.40
C ASN A 44 -6.78 2.99 -20.84
N GLY A 45 -7.09 2.44 -19.66
CA GLY A 45 -6.24 1.47 -18.97
C GLY A 45 -4.91 2.00 -18.46
N GLN A 46 -4.64 3.30 -18.56
CA GLN A 46 -3.36 3.89 -18.14
C GLN A 46 -3.23 4.02 -16.62
N HIS A 47 -1.98 3.91 -16.18
CA HIS A 47 -1.58 4.12 -14.79
C HIS A 47 -1.42 5.59 -14.44
N GLY A 48 -1.82 5.95 -13.23
CA GLY A 48 -1.58 7.27 -12.64
C GLY A 48 -0.31 7.26 -11.80
N TRP A 49 0.85 7.34 -12.45
CA TRP A 49 2.15 7.25 -11.76
C TRP A 49 2.40 8.43 -10.83
N GLN A 50 2.72 8.13 -9.58
CA GLN A 50 3.16 9.09 -8.57
C GLN A 50 4.45 8.64 -7.89
N ALA A 51 5.10 9.56 -7.17
CA ALA A 51 6.24 9.22 -6.32
C ALA A 51 5.79 8.31 -5.18
N VAL A 52 6.58 7.28 -4.88
CA VAL A 52 6.25 6.32 -3.82
C VAL A 52 6.48 6.93 -2.44
N VAL A 53 5.58 6.64 -1.50
CA VAL A 53 5.79 6.77 -0.06
C VAL A 53 5.84 5.38 0.58
N ILE A 54 6.42 5.30 1.78
CA ILE A 54 6.62 4.01 2.45
C ILE A 54 5.31 3.27 2.73
N ASP A 55 4.21 4.02 2.88
CA ASP A 55 2.87 3.48 3.14
C ASP A 55 2.27 2.80 1.91
N ASP A 56 2.68 3.16 0.69
CA ASP A 56 2.23 2.49 -0.54
C ASP A 56 2.79 1.06 -0.65
N LEU A 57 3.97 0.82 -0.07
CA LEU A 57 4.63 -0.49 -0.09
C LEU A 57 4.27 -1.33 1.14
N ILE A 58 4.12 -0.66 2.29
CA ILE A 58 3.82 -1.30 3.57
C ILE A 58 2.73 -0.46 4.25
N PRO A 59 1.46 -0.69 3.89
CA PRO A 59 0.34 0.04 4.47
C PRO A 59 0.34 -0.08 5.99
N PRO A 60 -0.02 0.98 6.72
CA PRO A 60 -0.27 0.86 8.14
C PRO A 60 -1.38 -0.17 8.36
N ARG A 61 -1.16 -1.10 9.28
CA ARG A 61 -2.18 -2.05 9.74
C ARG A 61 -2.65 -1.56 11.09
N TYR A 62 -3.90 -1.13 11.16
CA TYR A 62 -4.56 -0.81 12.40
C TYR A 62 -5.27 -2.07 12.91
N VAL A 63 -5.13 -2.34 14.20
CA VAL A 63 -5.84 -3.43 14.87
C VAL A 63 -6.60 -2.79 16.01
N TRP A 64 -7.92 -2.98 16.00
CA TRP A 64 -8.78 -2.54 17.08
C TRP A 64 -8.90 -3.68 18.10
N TYR A 65 -8.68 -3.34 19.37
CA TYR A 65 -8.88 -4.24 20.50
C TYR A 65 -10.03 -3.74 21.35
N VAL A 66 -10.95 -4.62 21.71
CA VAL A 66 -11.98 -4.33 22.71
C VAL A 66 -11.33 -4.55 24.08
N PRO A 67 -11.22 -3.53 24.95
CA PRO A 67 -10.71 -3.71 26.31
C PRO A 67 -11.60 -4.67 27.09
N ASP A 68 -11.01 -5.43 28.03
CA ASP A 68 -11.83 -6.22 28.95
C ASP A 68 -12.62 -5.33 29.92
N VAL A 69 -13.47 -5.95 30.75
CA VAL A 69 -14.33 -5.23 31.72
C VAL A 69 -13.55 -4.45 32.79
N GLU A 70 -12.27 -4.77 32.98
CA GLU A 70 -11.36 -4.07 33.89
C GLU A 70 -10.53 -2.99 33.16
N GLY A 71 -10.66 -2.89 31.83
CA GLY A 71 -9.97 -1.93 30.99
C GLY A 71 -8.59 -2.39 30.51
N HIS A 72 -8.23 -3.66 30.69
CA HIS A 72 -6.96 -4.16 30.18
C HIS A 72 -7.03 -4.47 28.67
N ILE A 73 -5.94 -4.17 27.97
CA ILE A 73 -5.76 -4.52 26.57
C ILE A 73 -5.05 -5.88 26.53
N HIS A 74 -5.80 -6.96 26.41
CA HIS A 74 -5.26 -8.27 26.04
C HIS A 74 -5.20 -8.35 24.51
N VAL A 75 -3.99 -8.52 23.97
CA VAL A 75 -3.79 -8.76 22.54
C VAL A 75 -3.72 -10.28 22.33
N PRO A 76 -4.79 -10.95 21.88
CA PRO A 76 -4.71 -12.37 21.57
C PRO A 76 -3.78 -12.59 20.35
N PRO A 77 -3.04 -13.72 20.30
CA PRO A 77 -2.13 -14.01 19.19
C PRO A 77 -2.81 -14.06 17.82
N GLU A 78 -4.12 -14.31 17.78
CA GLU A 78 -4.95 -14.34 16.57
C GLU A 78 -5.66 -13.03 16.21
N ALA A 79 -5.27 -11.88 16.81
CA ALA A 79 -5.91 -10.60 16.54
C ALA A 79 -6.03 -10.31 15.03
N PHE A 80 -7.27 -10.26 14.55
CA PHE A 80 -7.58 -10.06 13.13
C PHE A 80 -7.27 -8.62 12.75
N ILE A 81 -6.45 -8.46 11.71
CA ILE A 81 -6.26 -7.17 11.05
C ILE A 81 -7.59 -6.85 10.38
N VAL A 82 -8.31 -5.86 10.90
CA VAL A 82 -9.40 -5.24 10.16
C VAL A 82 -8.73 -4.43 9.06
N VAL A 83 -8.58 -5.02 7.89
CA VAL A 83 -8.31 -4.25 6.68
C VAL A 83 -9.63 -3.58 6.32
N ASP A 84 -9.72 -2.27 6.50
CA ASP A 84 -10.77 -1.50 5.85
C ASP A 84 -10.62 -1.77 4.33
N GLU A 85 -11.69 -2.31 3.72
CA GLU A 85 -11.75 -2.60 2.28
C GLU A 85 -11.64 -1.33 1.42
#